data_AF-A0AAV9H505-F1
#
_entry.id   AF-A0AAV9H505-F1
#
_cell.length_a   1.000
_cell.length_b   1.000
_cell.length_c   1.000
_cell.angle_alpha   90.00
_cell.angle_beta   90.00
_cell.angle_gamma   90.00
#
_symmetry.space_group_name_H-M   'P 1'
#
loop_
_entity.id
_entity.type
_entity.pdbx_description
1 polymer ?
#
loop_
_entity_poly.entity_id
_entity_poly.type
_entity_poly.pdbx_seq_one_letter_code
_entity_poly.pdbx_strand_id
1 'polypeptide(L)'
;MEDQKAVIVGISGCSSSGKTTLARLLRDIFPNTFILHEDDFYKPEDQLPIKHGLVDWDCPEAISVPDMEAALSHIRSTGTFPVSILSSPTLSHRRDHGSLLIRDDIPSPYPPSLLKHNHTNTHNCNSDLPPSTPQPTVDSKEDQNSVGAVPISPSHLTTLQSRVLSWLSPDQPGKGHLIFPPPSSSSSTSDPTPVTSPPLRLCLLDGFLLYHPPHFTPIMSTLDIKLFLLVSRAKATQRRENRDGYVTLEGFWTDPPGYVDKIVWPNYAESHAWMFKDGDAEKGELDEEVLAREGILAQLGKGMDVDFGETLEWAVETIMEELERIVLGGEKE
;
A
#
# COMPACT_ATOMS: atom_id res chain seq x y z
N MET A 1 -13.53 5.57 -19.30
CA MET A 1 -13.77 5.34 -17.86
C MET A 1 -15.12 4.71 -17.54
N GLU A 2 -16.10 4.69 -18.45
CA GLU A 2 -17.48 4.25 -18.12
C GLU A 2 -17.59 2.84 -17.49
N ASP A 3 -16.60 1.95 -17.68
CA ASP A 3 -16.59 0.60 -17.08
C ASP A 3 -15.62 0.40 -15.90
N GLN A 4 -14.79 1.39 -15.55
CA GLN A 4 -13.80 1.26 -14.47
C GLN A 4 -14.45 1.48 -13.10
N LYS A 5 -14.25 0.54 -12.16
CA LYS A 5 -14.84 0.58 -10.81
C LYS A 5 -13.85 0.97 -9.71
N ALA A 6 -12.56 1.06 -10.02
CA ALA A 6 -11.56 1.57 -9.09
C ALA A 6 -10.45 2.36 -9.80
N VAL A 7 -9.99 3.44 -9.17
CA VAL A 7 -8.71 4.10 -9.49
C VAL A 7 -7.61 3.45 -8.67
N ILE A 8 -6.49 3.13 -9.32
CA ILE A 8 -5.34 2.44 -8.71
C ILE A 8 -4.19 3.42 -8.55
N VAL A 9 -3.78 3.65 -7.31
CA VAL A 9 -2.66 4.51 -6.92
C VAL A 9 -1.50 3.62 -6.51
N GLY A 10 -0.40 3.63 -7.26
CA GLY A 10 0.85 3.02 -6.82
C GLY A 10 1.58 3.92 -5.83
N ILE A 11 2.04 3.33 -4.73
CA ILE A 11 2.90 3.98 -3.75
C ILE A 11 4.18 3.15 -3.70
N SER A 12 5.28 3.70 -4.25
CA SER A 12 6.56 3.00 -4.32
C SER A 12 7.72 3.80 -3.76
N GLY A 13 8.90 3.18 -3.72
CA GLY A 13 10.10 3.65 -3.02
C GLY A 13 10.78 2.51 -2.27
N CYS A 14 12.02 2.73 -1.82
CA CYS A 14 12.81 1.68 -1.17
C CYS A 14 12.09 1.02 0.02
N SER A 15 12.47 -0.21 0.35
CA SER A 15 11.98 -0.85 1.58
C SER A 15 12.23 0.06 2.80
N SER A 16 11.28 0.09 3.73
CA SER A 16 11.28 0.97 4.91
C SER A 16 11.28 2.49 4.65
N SER A 17 10.88 2.96 3.45
CA SER A 17 10.69 4.39 3.18
C SER A 17 9.47 5.01 3.89
N GLY A 18 8.47 4.21 4.26
CA GLY A 18 7.23 4.66 4.92
C GLY A 18 5.94 4.46 4.10
N LYS A 19 6.01 3.73 2.98
CA LYS A 19 4.88 3.46 2.08
C LYS A 19 3.65 2.87 2.78
N THR A 20 3.82 1.80 3.56
CA THR A 20 2.73 1.17 4.31
C THR A 20 2.03 2.13 5.26
N THR A 21 2.81 2.95 5.97
CA THR A 21 2.26 3.97 6.87
C THR A 21 1.48 5.02 6.08
N LEU A 22 2.02 5.48 4.94
CA LEU A 22 1.34 6.42 4.06
C LEU A 22 0.03 5.84 3.51
N ALA A 23 0.05 4.59 3.02
CA ALA A 23 -1.11 3.91 2.47
C ALA A 23 -2.23 3.76 3.52
N ARG A 24 -1.89 3.39 4.76
CA ARG A 24 -2.86 3.28 5.86
C ARG A 24 -3.51 4.62 6.20
N LEU A 25 -2.73 5.69 6.28
CA LEU A 25 -3.26 7.01 6.56
C LEU A 25 -4.12 7.54 5.41
N LEU A 26 -3.69 7.35 4.16
CA LEU A 26 -4.49 7.70 2.98
C LEU A 26 -5.81 6.94 2.94
N ARG A 27 -5.82 5.64 3.27
CA ARG A 27 -7.05 4.85 3.40
C ARG A 27 -8.02 5.45 4.42
N ASP A 28 -7.49 5.91 5.56
CA ASP A 28 -8.30 6.47 6.64
C ASP A 28 -8.74 7.94 6.36
N ILE A 29 -8.11 8.62 5.40
CA ILE A 29 -8.43 9.98 4.96
C ILE A 29 -9.44 9.99 3.81
N PHE A 30 -9.28 9.11 2.81
CA PHE A 30 -10.10 9.10 1.59
C PHE A 30 -11.28 8.12 1.66
N PRO A 31 -12.46 8.48 1.13
CA PRO A 31 -13.62 7.61 1.13
C PRO A 31 -13.43 6.43 0.16
N ASN A 32 -14.11 5.32 0.43
CA ASN A 32 -14.15 4.13 -0.45
C ASN A 32 -12.76 3.54 -0.78
N THR A 33 -11.80 3.73 0.10
CA THR A 33 -10.39 3.35 -0.10
C THR A 33 -10.05 2.00 0.52
N PHE A 34 -9.17 1.24 -0.13
CA PHE A 34 -8.58 0.00 0.42
C PHE A 34 -7.15 -0.18 -0.09
N ILE A 35 -6.40 -1.09 0.53
CA ILE A 35 -4.95 -1.27 0.25
C ILE A 35 -4.68 -2.68 -0.26
N LEU A 36 -3.95 -2.80 -1.36
CA LEU A 36 -3.35 -4.05 -1.82
C LEU A 36 -1.84 -3.98 -1.60
N HIS A 37 -1.24 -4.98 -0.96
CA HIS A 37 0.21 -5.00 -0.71
C HIS A 37 0.92 -5.92 -1.70
N GLU A 38 2.09 -5.51 -2.19
CA GLU A 38 2.98 -6.32 -3.02
C GLU A 38 3.39 -7.62 -2.31
N ASP A 39 3.58 -7.57 -0.99
CA ASP A 39 3.94 -8.70 -0.13
C ASP A 39 2.90 -9.85 -0.12
N ASP A 40 1.66 -9.56 -0.54
CA ASP A 40 0.64 -10.60 -0.70
C ASP A 40 0.95 -11.55 -1.88
N PHE A 41 1.84 -11.14 -2.77
CA PHE A 41 2.23 -11.85 -4.00
C PHE A 41 3.63 -12.47 -3.94
N TYR A 42 4.27 -12.54 -2.76
CA TYR A 42 5.48 -13.33 -2.59
C TYR A 42 5.26 -14.80 -2.99
N LYS A 43 6.23 -15.35 -3.70
CA LYS A 43 6.35 -16.79 -3.94
C LYS A 43 6.77 -17.51 -2.65
N PRO A 44 6.52 -18.82 -2.55
CA PRO A 44 7.04 -19.64 -1.44
C PRO A 44 8.56 -19.51 -1.29
N GLU A 45 9.06 -19.58 -0.06
CA GLU A 45 10.48 -19.36 0.28
C GLU A 45 11.40 -20.31 -0.49
N ASP A 46 10.95 -21.55 -0.73
CA ASP A 46 11.71 -22.58 -1.46
C ASP A 46 11.86 -22.30 -2.97
N GLN A 47 11.16 -21.29 -3.49
CA GLN A 47 11.24 -20.83 -4.88
C GLN A 47 12.01 -19.52 -5.04
N LEU A 48 12.42 -18.90 -3.94
CA LEU A 48 13.13 -17.63 -3.96
C LEU A 48 14.59 -17.82 -4.38
N PRO A 49 15.17 -16.87 -5.14
CA PRO A 49 16.57 -16.95 -5.52
C PRO A 49 17.48 -16.76 -4.31
N ILE A 50 18.71 -17.25 -4.44
CA ILE A 50 19.77 -17.07 -3.44
C ILE A 50 20.84 -16.15 -4.02
N LYS A 51 21.14 -15.06 -3.33
CA LYS A 51 22.19 -14.10 -3.68
C LYS A 51 23.14 -13.94 -2.49
N HIS A 52 24.45 -14.01 -2.73
CA HIS A 52 25.47 -13.98 -1.67
C HIS A 52 25.27 -15.00 -0.52
N GLY A 53 24.65 -16.15 -0.82
CA GLY A 53 24.33 -17.19 0.17
C GLY A 53 23.14 -16.87 1.08
N LEU A 54 22.35 -15.85 0.75
CA LEU A 54 21.14 -15.43 1.46
C LEU A 54 19.94 -15.56 0.52
N VAL A 55 18.78 -15.92 1.06
CA VAL A 55 17.50 -15.88 0.31
C VAL A 55 17.20 -14.42 -0.04
N ASP A 56 16.92 -14.14 -1.31
CA ASP A 56 16.71 -12.78 -1.80
C ASP A 56 15.21 -12.48 -1.94
N TRP A 57 14.64 -11.86 -0.91
CA TRP A 57 13.26 -11.37 -0.89
C TRP A 57 13.08 -10.07 -1.67
N ASP A 58 14.15 -9.30 -1.89
CA ASP A 58 14.06 -7.92 -2.39
C ASP A 58 14.29 -7.87 -3.91
N CYS A 59 13.89 -8.91 -4.65
CA CYS A 59 14.10 -9.04 -6.08
C CYS A 59 12.79 -9.34 -6.85
N PRO A 60 12.72 -9.01 -8.16
CA PRO A 60 11.52 -9.24 -8.98
C PRO A 60 11.10 -10.71 -9.05
N GLU A 61 12.07 -11.62 -9.03
CA GLU A 61 11.83 -13.06 -9.07
C GLU A 61 11.09 -13.57 -7.83
N ALA A 62 11.14 -12.84 -6.71
CA ALA A 62 10.43 -13.19 -5.49
C ALA A 62 8.92 -12.95 -5.58
N ILE A 63 8.46 -12.11 -6.51
CA ILE A 63 7.06 -11.69 -6.64
C ILE A 63 6.38 -12.40 -7.82
N SER A 64 5.14 -12.83 -7.61
CA SER A 64 4.25 -13.31 -8.67
C SER A 64 3.59 -12.13 -9.40
N VAL A 65 4.30 -11.53 -10.35
CA VAL A 65 3.75 -10.47 -11.22
C VAL A 65 2.46 -10.90 -11.93
N PRO A 66 2.31 -12.13 -12.46
CA PRO A 66 1.05 -12.56 -13.09
C PRO A 66 -0.15 -12.55 -12.15
N ASP A 67 0.04 -12.94 -10.87
CA ASP A 67 -1.04 -12.95 -9.89
C ASP A 67 -1.44 -11.53 -9.48
N MET A 68 -0.44 -10.65 -9.36
CA MET A 68 -0.68 -9.24 -9.08
C MET A 68 -1.41 -8.56 -10.24
N GLU A 69 -1.03 -8.84 -11.49
CA GLU A 69 -1.74 -8.34 -12.67
C GLU A 69 -3.20 -8.82 -12.70
N ALA A 70 -3.44 -10.11 -12.43
CA ALA A 70 -4.80 -10.65 -12.35
C ALA A 70 -5.62 -9.98 -11.24
N ALA A 71 -5.01 -9.73 -10.08
CA ALA A 71 -5.64 -9.03 -8.97
C ALA A 71 -6.02 -7.59 -9.34
N LEU A 72 -5.10 -6.84 -9.96
CA LEU A 72 -5.34 -5.45 -10.38
C LEU A 72 -6.39 -5.36 -11.49
N SER A 73 -6.41 -6.31 -12.43
CA SER A 73 -7.46 -6.43 -13.45
C SER A 73 -8.85 -6.66 -12.83
N HIS A 74 -8.94 -7.55 -11.83
CA HIS A 74 -10.18 -7.76 -11.08
C HIS A 74 -10.60 -6.53 -10.28
N ILE A 75 -9.66 -5.86 -9.60
CA ILE A 75 -9.92 -4.63 -8.86
C ILE A 75 -10.42 -3.52 -9.79
N ARG A 76 -9.79 -3.33 -10.94
CA ARG A 76 -10.19 -2.31 -11.92
C ARG A 76 -11.61 -2.53 -12.43
N SER A 77 -11.99 -3.77 -12.70
CA SER A 77 -13.30 -4.13 -13.26
C SER A 77 -14.43 -4.21 -12.23
N THR A 78 -14.13 -4.58 -10.98
CA THR A 78 -15.17 -4.82 -9.95
C THR A 78 -15.16 -3.82 -8.80
N GLY A 79 -14.05 -3.13 -8.57
CA GLY A 79 -13.84 -2.34 -7.37
C GLY A 79 -13.77 -3.22 -6.12
N THR A 80 -13.40 -4.49 -6.22
CA THR A 80 -13.31 -5.38 -5.05
C THR A 80 -11.99 -6.12 -5.06
N PHE A 81 -11.60 -6.66 -3.91
CA PHE A 81 -10.47 -7.59 -3.90
C PHE A 81 -10.81 -8.84 -4.71
N PRO A 82 -9.83 -9.45 -5.39
CA PRO A 82 -9.99 -10.79 -5.90
C PRO A 82 -10.18 -11.72 -4.69
N VAL A 83 -11.42 -12.17 -4.48
CA VAL A 83 -11.70 -13.27 -3.56
C VAL A 83 -11.35 -14.54 -4.33
N SER A 84 -10.50 -15.39 -3.77
CA SER A 84 -10.27 -16.71 -4.35
C SER A 84 -11.58 -17.49 -4.28
N ILE A 85 -12.31 -17.55 -5.39
CA ILE A 85 -13.34 -18.57 -5.57
C ILE A 85 -12.56 -19.87 -5.77
N LEU A 86 -12.85 -20.86 -4.91
CA LEU A 86 -12.20 -22.14 -4.64
C LEU A 86 -11.83 -23.08 -5.83
N SER A 87 -11.58 -22.57 -7.04
CA SER A 87 -11.43 -23.40 -8.25
C SER A 87 -10.38 -22.95 -9.26
N SER A 88 -9.57 -21.91 -9.01
CA SER A 88 -8.41 -21.60 -9.88
C SER A 88 -7.08 -21.81 -9.17
N PRO A 89 -6.23 -22.76 -9.61
CA PRO A 89 -4.95 -23.09 -8.96
C PRO A 89 -3.82 -22.10 -9.27
N THR A 90 -4.11 -20.96 -9.91
CA THR A 90 -3.10 -20.00 -10.37
C THR A 90 -2.86 -18.84 -9.42
N LEU A 91 -3.86 -18.43 -8.64
CA LEU A 91 -3.66 -17.50 -7.52
C LEU A 91 -3.31 -18.34 -6.30
N SER A 92 -2.25 -17.97 -5.56
CA SER A 92 -1.80 -18.64 -4.33
C SER A 92 -2.96 -19.28 -3.57
N HIS A 93 -2.83 -20.56 -3.21
CA HIS A 93 -3.87 -21.33 -2.51
C HIS A 93 -4.31 -20.62 -1.22
N ARG A 94 -5.26 -19.68 -1.33
CA ARG A 94 -5.97 -19.07 -0.21
C ARG A 94 -6.94 -20.11 0.33
N ARG A 95 -6.43 -21.00 1.20
CA ARG A 95 -7.31 -21.80 2.05
C ARG A 95 -7.81 -20.90 3.16
N ASP A 96 -9.12 -20.87 3.33
CA ASP A 96 -9.80 -20.49 4.58
C ASP A 96 -8.97 -20.95 5.78
N HIS A 97 -8.33 -20.05 6.53
CA HIS A 97 -7.99 -20.28 7.94
C HIS A 97 -7.80 -18.95 8.66
N GLY A 98 -8.86 -18.57 9.39
CA GLY A 98 -8.93 -17.41 10.28
C GLY A 98 -10.20 -17.39 11.12
N SER A 99 -11.22 -18.18 10.76
CA SER A 99 -12.19 -18.66 11.75
C SER A 99 -11.54 -19.79 12.54
N LEU A 100 -11.18 -19.50 13.79
CA LEU A 100 -10.98 -20.52 14.82
C LEU A 100 -12.25 -21.38 14.88
N LEU A 101 -12.26 -22.52 14.18
CA LEU A 101 -13.00 -23.65 14.68
C LEU A 101 -12.23 -24.14 15.90
N ILE A 102 -12.73 -23.79 17.08
CA ILE A 102 -12.38 -24.43 18.34
C ILE A 102 -12.47 -25.94 18.11
N ARG A 103 -11.31 -26.60 18.04
CA ARG A 103 -11.18 -28.05 18.16
C ARG A 103 -10.44 -28.28 19.47
N ASP A 104 -11.20 -28.64 20.50
CA ASP A 104 -10.74 -28.75 21.88
C ASP A 104 -9.75 -29.91 22.17
N ASP A 105 -9.25 -30.65 21.17
CA ASP A 105 -8.59 -31.95 21.43
C ASP A 105 -7.22 -32.16 20.76
N ILE A 106 -6.36 -31.14 20.61
CA ILE A 106 -4.94 -31.35 20.24
C ILE A 106 -3.99 -30.62 21.20
N PRO A 107 -3.07 -31.33 21.90
CA PRO A 107 -2.08 -30.71 22.78
C PRO A 107 -1.10 -29.82 21.99
N SER A 108 -0.92 -28.59 22.48
CA SER A 108 -0.01 -27.59 21.93
C SER A 108 1.44 -28.08 21.86
N PRO A 109 2.16 -27.89 20.73
CA PRO A 109 3.57 -28.24 20.59
C PRO A 109 4.52 -27.21 21.25
N TYR A 110 4.01 -26.20 21.95
CA TYR A 110 4.86 -25.19 22.60
C TYR A 110 5.17 -25.54 24.06
N PRO A 111 6.44 -25.45 24.50
CA PRO A 111 6.81 -25.62 25.91
C PRO A 111 6.21 -24.50 26.78
N PRO A 112 5.74 -24.80 28.01
CA PRO A 112 5.02 -23.85 28.84
C PRO A 112 5.99 -22.95 29.60
N SER A 113 6.45 -21.89 28.97
CA SER A 113 6.99 -20.73 29.68
C SER A 113 7.00 -19.51 28.76
N LEU A 114 5.89 -18.76 28.76
CA LEU A 114 5.78 -17.30 28.50
C LEU A 114 4.30 -16.83 28.44
N LEU A 115 3.34 -17.66 28.84
CA LEU A 115 1.97 -17.24 29.13
C LEU A 115 1.71 -17.30 30.63
N LYS A 116 2.04 -16.24 31.36
CA LYS A 116 1.48 -15.92 32.68
C LYS A 116 1.78 -14.45 33.02
N HIS A 117 0.79 -13.59 32.74
CA HIS A 117 0.20 -12.58 33.63
C HIS A 117 -0.57 -11.58 32.74
N ASN A 118 -1.87 -11.84 32.56
CA ASN A 118 -2.98 -11.39 33.40
C ASN A 118 -3.38 -9.94 33.09
N HIS A 119 -4.54 -9.85 32.43
CA HIS A 119 -5.47 -8.73 32.52
C HIS A 119 -5.57 -8.21 33.96
N THR A 120 -5.02 -7.02 34.19
CA THR A 120 -5.51 -6.10 35.20
C THR A 120 -5.52 -4.69 34.61
N ASN A 121 -6.67 -4.04 34.74
CA ASN A 121 -6.85 -2.62 34.47
C ASN A 121 -5.73 -1.78 35.09
N THR A 122 -4.96 -1.09 34.25
CA THR A 122 -4.33 0.17 34.60
C THR A 122 -4.57 1.14 33.45
N HIS A 123 -5.30 2.22 33.75
CA HIS A 123 -5.31 3.42 32.93
C HIS A 123 -3.88 3.92 32.74
N ASN A 124 -3.41 4.03 31.50
CA ASN A 124 -2.57 5.16 31.09
C ASN A 124 -2.51 5.29 29.55
N CYS A 125 -3.23 6.30 29.08
CA CYS A 125 -2.95 7.22 27.96
C CYS A 125 -2.11 6.74 26.78
N ASN A 126 -2.79 6.36 25.69
CA ASN A 126 -2.62 6.92 24.33
C ASN A 126 -3.69 6.31 23.43
N SER A 127 -4.87 6.91 23.46
CA SER A 127 -6.04 6.53 22.66
C SER A 127 -6.48 7.72 21.83
N ASP A 128 -5.69 8.10 20.82
CA ASP A 128 -6.01 9.22 19.92
C ASP A 128 -5.83 8.86 18.43
N LEU A 129 -6.07 7.60 18.06
CA LEU A 129 -6.31 7.22 16.66
C LEU A 129 -7.71 6.60 16.57
N PRO A 130 -8.56 7.04 15.62
CA PRO A 130 -9.82 6.35 15.37
C PRO A 130 -9.54 4.89 15.00
N PRO A 131 -10.39 3.93 15.41
CA PRO A 131 -10.23 2.55 14.99
C PRO A 131 -10.25 2.49 13.46
N SER A 132 -9.20 1.89 12.88
CA SER A 132 -9.12 1.69 11.43
C SER A 132 -10.37 0.96 10.93
N THR A 133 -10.95 1.45 9.82
CA THR A 133 -12.03 0.72 9.15
C THR A 133 -11.48 -0.64 8.69
N PRO A 134 -12.12 -1.77 9.04
CA PRO A 134 -11.64 -3.09 8.65
C PRO A 134 -11.49 -3.19 7.13
N GLN A 135 -10.33 -3.65 6.65
CA GLN A 135 -10.12 -3.96 5.23
C GLN A 135 -11.12 -5.04 4.78
N PRO A 136 -11.65 -4.97 3.54
CA PRO A 136 -12.46 -6.05 3.02
C PRO A 136 -11.64 -7.35 2.87
N THR A 137 -11.96 -8.37 3.68
CA THR A 137 -11.67 -9.82 3.59
C THR A 137 -10.36 -10.30 2.92
N VAL A 138 -9.26 -9.56 3.02
CA VAL A 138 -7.91 -10.05 2.69
C VAL A 138 -7.11 -10.11 3.98
N ASP A 139 -6.58 -11.29 4.28
CA ASP A 139 -5.60 -11.47 5.35
C ASP A 139 -4.22 -11.12 4.78
N SER A 140 -3.87 -9.83 4.84
CA SER A 140 -2.63 -9.28 4.29
C SER A 140 -1.46 -9.60 5.22
N LYS A 141 -0.34 -10.06 4.66
CA LYS A 141 0.88 -10.32 5.46
C LYS A 141 1.46 -9.02 6.03
N GLU A 142 1.41 -7.95 5.25
CA GLU A 142 1.92 -6.64 5.67
C GLU A 142 1.05 -6.02 6.79
N ASP A 143 -0.23 -6.39 6.86
CA ASP A 143 -1.13 -6.03 7.97
C ASP A 143 -0.87 -6.83 9.25
N GLN A 144 -0.17 -7.96 9.18
CA GLN A 144 0.25 -8.75 10.34
C GLN A 144 1.59 -8.28 10.95
N ASN A 145 2.35 -7.45 10.24
CA ASN A 145 3.63 -6.91 10.72
C ASN A 145 3.45 -5.85 11.83
N SER A 146 4.38 -5.82 12.79
CA SER A 146 4.44 -4.78 13.82
C SER A 146 4.49 -3.38 13.18
N VAL A 147 3.61 -2.48 13.64
CA VAL A 147 3.55 -1.10 13.16
C VAL A 147 4.19 -0.20 14.21
N GLY A 148 5.22 0.54 13.81
CA GLY A 148 5.81 1.59 14.65
C GLY A 148 4.84 2.75 14.89
N ALA A 149 5.21 3.66 15.80
CA ALA A 149 4.44 4.86 16.04
C ALA A 149 4.27 5.68 14.75
N VAL A 150 3.04 6.12 14.49
CA VAL A 150 2.72 7.00 13.37
C VAL A 150 3.42 8.36 13.60
N PRO A 151 4.27 8.84 12.68
CA PRO A 151 5.10 10.02 12.90
C PRO A 151 4.37 11.34 12.60
N ILE A 152 3.07 11.43 12.91
CA ILE A 152 2.27 12.66 12.74
C ILE A 152 1.42 12.92 13.98
N SER A 153 1.12 14.20 14.25
CA SER A 153 0.20 14.56 15.33
C SER A 153 -1.26 14.28 14.96
N PRO A 154 -2.13 13.96 15.93
CA PRO A 154 -3.57 13.81 15.69
C PRO A 154 -4.21 15.07 15.09
N SER A 155 -3.72 16.26 15.46
CA SER A 155 -4.20 17.54 14.91
C SER A 155 -3.87 17.71 13.43
N HIS A 156 -2.70 17.25 12.99
CA HIS A 156 -2.31 17.28 11.59
C HIS A 156 -3.20 16.33 10.78
N LEU A 157 -3.40 15.09 11.27
CA LEU A 157 -4.32 14.14 10.64
C LEU A 157 -5.75 14.70 10.50
N THR A 158 -6.28 15.29 11.58
CA THR A 158 -7.61 15.92 11.59
C THR A 158 -7.73 17.04 10.55
N THR A 159 -6.65 17.81 10.36
CA THR A 159 -6.60 18.88 9.35
C THR A 159 -6.72 18.32 7.93
N LEU A 160 -5.99 17.25 7.62
CA LEU A 160 -6.04 16.60 6.31
C LEU A 160 -7.38 15.91 6.05
N GLN A 161 -7.96 15.24 7.05
CA GLN A 161 -9.31 14.69 6.97
C GLN A 161 -10.34 15.80 6.70
N SER A 162 -10.25 16.94 7.38
CA SER A 162 -11.13 18.09 7.15
C SER A 162 -10.98 18.65 5.74
N ARG A 163 -9.77 18.66 5.19
CA ARG A 163 -9.50 19.10 3.81
C ARG A 163 -10.18 18.19 2.79
N VAL A 164 -10.07 16.86 2.95
CA VAL A 164 -10.77 15.91 2.08
C VAL A 164 -12.30 15.99 2.25
N LEU A 165 -12.81 16.17 3.47
CA LEU A 165 -14.25 16.38 3.69
C LEU A 165 -14.76 17.66 2.99
N SER A 166 -13.96 18.74 3.00
CA SER A 166 -14.27 19.95 2.25
C SER A 166 -14.31 19.68 0.74
N TRP A 167 -13.32 18.96 0.21
CA TRP A 167 -13.26 18.58 -1.20
C TRP A 167 -14.44 17.70 -1.66
N LEU A 168 -14.98 16.88 -0.75
CA LEU A 168 -16.17 16.05 -0.95
C LEU A 168 -17.50 16.81 -0.80
N SER A 169 -17.47 18.10 -0.42
CA SER A 169 -18.67 18.90 -0.26
C SER A 169 -19.06 19.59 -1.57
N PRO A 170 -20.34 19.53 -2.00
CA PRO A 170 -20.83 20.29 -3.17
C PRO A 170 -20.73 21.81 -3.00
N ASP A 171 -20.70 22.29 -1.76
CA ASP A 171 -20.75 23.73 -1.43
C ASP A 171 -19.34 24.35 -1.25
N GLN A 172 -18.29 23.59 -1.51
CA GLN A 172 -16.89 23.98 -1.29
C GLN A 172 -16.09 23.93 -2.60
N PRO A 173 -14.94 24.64 -2.67
CA PRO A 173 -14.03 24.51 -3.80
C PRO A 173 -13.47 23.09 -3.87
N GLY A 174 -13.50 22.50 -5.07
CA GLY A 174 -13.14 21.11 -5.32
C GLY A 174 -14.27 20.33 -5.98
N LYS A 175 -13.93 19.20 -6.60
CA LYS A 175 -14.89 18.38 -7.36
C LYS A 175 -14.98 16.94 -6.84
N GLY A 176 -14.52 16.69 -5.61
CA GLY A 176 -14.56 15.36 -4.99
C GLY A 176 -15.96 14.77 -4.90
N HIS A 177 -16.97 15.60 -4.66
CA HIS A 177 -18.38 15.18 -4.64
C HIS A 177 -18.90 14.64 -5.99
N LEU A 178 -18.26 14.99 -7.11
CA LEU A 178 -18.58 14.44 -8.43
C LEU A 178 -17.94 13.06 -8.65
N ILE A 179 -16.85 12.77 -7.93
CA ILE A 179 -16.07 11.53 -8.01
C ILE A 179 -16.61 10.50 -7.02
N PHE A 180 -16.88 10.94 -5.79
CA PHE A 180 -17.45 10.16 -4.69
C PHE A 180 -18.77 10.79 -4.26
N PRO A 181 -19.87 10.56 -5.01
CA PRO A 181 -21.15 11.15 -4.67
C PRO A 181 -21.64 10.66 -3.30
N PRO A 182 -22.28 11.53 -2.51
CA PRO A 182 -22.85 11.11 -1.24
C PRO A 182 -23.91 10.02 -1.48
N PRO A 183 -24.09 9.08 -0.53
CA PRO A 183 -25.14 8.08 -0.63
C PRO A 183 -26.49 8.80 -0.78
N SER A 184 -27.20 8.55 -1.88
CA SER A 184 -28.48 9.17 -2.15
C SER A 184 -29.43 8.92 -0.98
N SER A 185 -29.84 9.96 -0.25
CA SER A 185 -30.97 9.87 0.67
C SER A 185 -32.16 9.38 -0.15
N SER A 186 -32.65 8.19 0.15
CA SER A 186 -33.77 7.52 -0.53
C SER A 186 -34.84 8.52 -0.96
N SER A 187 -34.87 8.87 -2.24
CA SER A 187 -36.03 9.54 -2.83
C SER A 187 -37.14 8.51 -2.86
N SER A 188 -38.18 8.75 -2.07
CA SER A 188 -39.42 7.99 -2.04
C SER A 188 -40.17 8.16 -3.37
N THR A 189 -39.75 7.45 -4.40
CA THR A 189 -40.48 7.34 -5.67
C THR A 189 -40.50 5.88 -6.10
N SER A 190 -41.72 5.37 -6.22
CA SER A 190 -42.11 3.99 -6.49
C SER A 190 -41.81 3.56 -7.92
N ASP A 191 -40.55 3.57 -8.35
CA ASP A 191 -40.16 3.09 -9.67
C ASP A 191 -39.21 1.88 -9.54
N PRO A 192 -39.61 0.67 -9.98
CA PRO A 192 -38.80 -0.53 -9.86
C PRO A 192 -37.92 -0.69 -11.11
N THR A 193 -36.88 0.14 -11.25
CA THR A 193 -35.70 -0.21 -12.06
C THR A 193 -34.41 0.18 -11.31
N PRO A 194 -33.63 -0.80 -10.81
CA PRO A 194 -32.46 -0.55 -9.98
C PRO A 194 -31.15 -0.87 -10.73
N VAL A 195 -30.28 0.12 -10.98
CA VAL A 195 -28.81 -0.08 -11.03
C VAL A 195 -28.16 1.30 -10.83
N THR A 196 -28.01 1.77 -9.59
CA THR A 196 -26.91 2.71 -9.32
C THR A 196 -25.63 1.89 -9.45
N SER A 197 -24.77 2.22 -10.42
CA SER A 197 -23.43 1.65 -10.50
C SER A 197 -22.74 1.80 -9.13
N PRO A 198 -22.04 0.77 -8.63
CA PRO A 198 -21.37 0.88 -7.34
C PRO A 198 -20.41 2.08 -7.34
N PRO A 199 -20.25 2.77 -6.21
CA PRO A 199 -19.41 3.95 -6.13
C PRO A 199 -17.98 3.60 -6.55
N LEU A 200 -17.34 4.53 -7.26
CA LEU A 200 -15.91 4.42 -7.59
C LEU A 200 -15.12 4.21 -6.30
N ARG A 201 -14.11 3.34 -6.36
CA ARG A 201 -13.23 3.06 -5.23
C ARG A 201 -11.80 3.49 -5.50
N LEU A 202 -11.05 3.68 -4.43
CA LEU A 202 -9.63 3.97 -4.49
C LEU A 202 -8.85 2.73 -4.00
N CYS A 203 -8.00 2.17 -4.84
CA CYS A 203 -7.09 1.09 -4.47
C CYS A 203 -5.68 1.66 -4.33
N LEU A 204 -5.12 1.58 -3.14
CA LEU A 204 -3.72 1.93 -2.88
C LEU A 204 -2.87 0.65 -3.04
N LEU A 205 -2.05 0.59 -4.08
CA LEU A 205 -1.07 -0.48 -4.27
C LEU A 205 0.24 -0.07 -3.60
N ASP A 206 0.58 -0.75 -2.51
CA ASP A 206 1.78 -0.51 -1.72
C ASP A 206 2.84 -1.57 -2.03
N GLY A 207 4.00 -1.16 -2.55
CA GLY A 207 5.06 -2.08 -2.96
C GLY A 207 6.38 -1.39 -3.28
N PHE A 208 7.51 -2.06 -3.06
CA PHE A 208 8.84 -1.46 -3.27
C PHE A 208 9.43 -1.77 -4.65
N LEU A 209 8.84 -2.70 -5.42
CA LEU A 209 9.27 -3.04 -6.78
C LEU A 209 8.30 -2.54 -7.87
N LEU A 210 7.23 -1.84 -7.50
CA LEU A 210 6.19 -1.39 -8.44
C LEU A 210 6.73 -0.64 -9.67
N TYR A 211 7.86 0.07 -9.54
CA TYR A 211 8.51 0.83 -10.63
C TYR A 211 9.82 0.18 -11.10
N HIS A 212 9.80 -1.14 -11.30
CA HIS A 212 10.95 -1.92 -11.75
C HIS A 212 10.76 -2.52 -13.17
N PRO A 213 11.03 -1.75 -14.25
CA PRO A 213 11.02 -2.28 -15.60
C PRO A 213 12.23 -3.20 -15.87
N PRO A 214 12.10 -4.19 -16.77
CA PRO A 214 10.89 -4.52 -17.54
C PRO A 214 9.91 -5.41 -16.77
N HIS A 215 10.31 -6.00 -15.64
CA HIS A 215 9.53 -7.04 -14.95
C HIS A 215 8.16 -6.55 -14.45
N PHE A 216 8.09 -5.31 -13.95
CA PHE A 216 6.87 -4.70 -13.43
C PHE A 216 6.19 -3.76 -14.43
N THR A 217 6.63 -3.71 -15.70
CA THR A 217 5.97 -2.91 -16.73
C THR A 217 4.46 -3.20 -16.87
N PRO A 218 3.98 -4.46 -16.81
CA PRO A 218 2.54 -4.73 -16.79
C PRO A 218 1.83 -4.06 -15.62
N ILE A 219 2.43 -4.08 -14.42
CA ILE A 219 1.89 -3.46 -13.22
C ILE A 219 1.84 -1.95 -13.38
N MET A 220 2.95 -1.32 -13.79
CA MET A 220 3.02 0.12 -14.03
C MET A 220 1.94 0.61 -15.01
N SER A 221 1.65 -0.18 -16.05
CA SER A 221 0.63 0.15 -17.06
C SER A 221 -0.80 0.16 -16.51
N THR A 222 -1.04 -0.53 -15.39
CA THR A 222 -2.34 -0.55 -14.69
C THR A 222 -2.48 0.52 -13.62
N LEU A 223 -1.47 1.37 -13.37
CA LEU A 223 -1.53 2.41 -12.34
C LEU A 223 -2.02 3.73 -12.94
N ASP A 224 -3.08 4.29 -12.36
CA ASP A 224 -3.64 5.57 -12.77
C ASP A 224 -2.84 6.74 -12.17
N ILE A 225 -2.36 6.59 -10.93
CA ILE A 225 -1.51 7.55 -10.21
C ILE A 225 -0.28 6.81 -9.69
N LYS A 226 0.91 7.39 -9.84
CA LYS A 226 2.18 6.75 -9.45
C LYS A 226 2.95 7.65 -8.49
N LEU A 227 2.84 7.42 -7.19
CA LEU A 227 3.59 8.14 -6.15
C LEU A 227 4.93 7.44 -5.86
N PHE A 228 5.99 8.21 -5.68
CA PHE A 228 7.31 7.70 -5.30
C PHE A 228 7.87 8.43 -4.07
N LEU A 229 8.25 7.65 -3.05
CA LEU A 229 8.84 8.13 -1.80
C LEU A 229 10.35 7.99 -1.84
N LEU A 230 11.04 9.13 -1.82
CA LEU A 230 12.48 9.20 -1.81
C LEU A 230 13.04 9.30 -0.39
N VAL A 231 13.78 8.27 0.02
CA VAL A 231 14.40 8.15 1.35
C VAL A 231 15.86 7.72 1.17
N SER A 232 16.76 8.27 2.00
CA SER A 232 18.18 7.92 1.94
C SER A 232 18.44 6.49 2.42
N ARG A 233 19.54 5.91 1.94
CA ARG A 233 20.03 4.60 2.42
C ARG A 233 20.12 4.54 3.93
N ALA A 234 20.70 5.57 4.54
CA ALA A 234 20.93 5.62 5.98
C ALA A 234 19.62 5.53 6.76
N LYS A 235 18.61 6.31 6.38
CA LYS A 235 17.30 6.32 7.03
C LYS A 235 16.52 5.02 6.77
N ALA A 236 16.55 4.50 5.54
CA ALA A 236 15.93 3.22 5.20
C ALA A 236 16.56 2.04 5.96
N THR A 237 17.89 2.01 6.05
CA THR A 237 18.66 0.99 6.79
C THR A 237 18.33 1.04 8.27
N GLN A 238 18.44 2.22 8.89
CA GLN A 238 18.10 2.40 10.31
C GLN A 238 16.69 1.91 10.63
N ARG A 239 15.71 2.22 9.77
CA ARG A 239 14.32 1.79 9.98
C ARG A 239 14.16 0.29 9.80
N ARG A 240 14.83 -0.31 8.81
CA ARG A 240 14.78 -1.74 8.52
C ARG A 240 15.40 -2.57 9.63
N GLU A 241 16.57 -2.17 10.12
CA GLU A 241 17.28 -2.87 11.21
C GLU A 241 16.54 -2.79 12.56
N ASN A 242 15.68 -1.79 12.74
CA ASN A 242 14.83 -1.66 13.94
C ASN A 242 13.52 -2.45 13.84
N ARG A 243 13.26 -3.18 12.76
CA ARG A 243 12.08 -4.06 12.66
C ARG A 243 12.32 -5.35 13.44
N ASP A 244 11.27 -5.84 14.10
CA ASP A 244 11.29 -7.14 14.78
C ASP A 244 11.45 -8.31 13.80
N GLY A 245 11.00 -8.12 12.55
CA GLY A 245 11.02 -9.08 11.45
C GLY A 245 9.80 -8.90 10.54
N TYR A 246 9.52 -9.91 9.73
CA TYR A 246 8.50 -9.90 8.69
C TYR A 246 7.71 -11.21 8.71
N VAL A 247 6.39 -11.11 8.59
CA VAL A 247 5.52 -12.27 8.38
C VAL A 247 5.66 -12.79 6.95
N THR A 248 5.85 -14.10 6.79
CA THR A 248 6.00 -14.77 5.49
C THR A 248 4.91 -15.84 5.30
N LEU A 249 4.92 -16.53 4.15
CA LEU A 249 4.02 -17.67 3.91
C LEU A 249 4.29 -18.83 4.88
N GLU A 250 5.56 -19.11 5.17
CA GLU A 250 5.98 -20.22 6.02
C GLU A 250 6.19 -19.86 7.50
N GLY A 251 6.14 -18.57 7.87
CA GLY A 251 6.25 -18.14 9.26
C GLY A 251 6.74 -16.71 9.43
N PHE A 252 7.94 -16.55 10.00
CA PHE A 252 8.50 -15.26 10.38
C PHE A 252 9.96 -15.18 9.97
N TRP A 253 10.32 -14.11 9.26
CA TRP A 253 11.66 -13.83 8.77
C TRP A 253 12.31 -12.69 9.56
N THR A 254 13.58 -12.85 9.89
CA THR A 254 14.42 -11.79 10.45
C THR A 254 15.65 -11.63 9.56
N ASP A 255 15.94 -10.40 9.16
CA ASP A 255 17.09 -10.11 8.30
C ASP A 255 18.40 -10.59 8.96
N PRO A 256 19.18 -11.45 8.28
CA PRO A 256 20.47 -11.89 8.82
C PRO A 256 21.51 -10.74 8.80
N PRO A 257 22.61 -10.84 9.56
CA PRO A 257 23.64 -9.81 9.60
C PRO A 257 24.19 -9.42 8.21
N GLY A 258 24.11 -8.12 7.91
CA GLY A 258 24.55 -7.53 6.64
C GLY A 258 23.60 -7.76 5.46
N TYR A 259 22.36 -8.20 5.70
CA TYR A 259 21.35 -8.41 4.65
C TYR A 259 21.08 -7.11 3.86
N VAL A 260 21.02 -5.96 4.54
CA VAL A 260 20.76 -4.67 3.88
C VAL A 260 21.84 -4.34 2.84
N ASP A 261 23.10 -4.51 3.21
CA ASP A 261 24.24 -4.19 2.32
C ASP A 261 24.43 -5.21 1.20
N LYS A 262 24.05 -6.46 1.42
CA LYS A 262 24.25 -7.56 0.48
C LYS A 262 23.08 -7.72 -0.49
N ILE A 263 21.86 -7.40 -0.06
CA ILE A 263 20.63 -7.73 -0.77
C ILE A 263 19.80 -6.46 -1.01
N VAL A 264 19.29 -5.87 0.06
CA VAL A 264 18.23 -4.83 0.01
C VAL A 264 18.65 -3.62 -0.81
N TRP A 265 19.73 -2.96 -0.42
CA TRP A 265 20.13 -1.71 -1.05
C TRP A 265 20.67 -1.92 -2.47
N PRO A 266 21.54 -2.92 -2.73
CA PRO A 266 21.96 -3.24 -4.09
C PRO A 266 20.77 -3.51 -5.02
N ASN A 267 19.78 -4.29 -4.60
CA ASN A 267 18.62 -4.58 -5.43
C ASN A 267 17.75 -3.35 -5.66
N TYR A 268 17.54 -2.50 -4.64
CA TYR A 268 16.83 -1.24 -4.81
C TYR A 268 17.53 -0.33 -5.82
N ALA A 269 18.85 -0.15 -5.66
CA ALA A 269 19.66 0.71 -6.52
C ALA A 269 19.64 0.21 -7.97
N GLU A 270 19.82 -1.09 -8.17
CA GLU A 270 19.72 -1.72 -9.51
C GLU A 270 18.32 -1.53 -10.09
N SER A 271 17.28 -1.79 -9.29
CA SER A 271 15.90 -1.80 -9.75
C SER A 271 15.37 -0.43 -10.16
N HIS A 272 15.88 0.64 -9.53
CA HIS A 272 15.40 2.00 -9.71
C HIS A 272 16.43 2.92 -10.36
N ALA A 273 17.62 2.44 -10.71
CA ALA A 273 18.69 3.26 -11.32
C ALA A 273 18.18 4.15 -12.45
N TRP A 274 17.28 3.61 -13.29
CA TRP A 274 16.68 4.31 -14.42
C TRP A 274 15.90 5.59 -14.05
N MET A 275 15.47 5.74 -12.79
CA MET A 275 14.76 6.90 -12.25
C MET A 275 15.69 7.99 -11.71
N PHE A 276 17.00 7.70 -11.56
CA PHE A 276 17.98 8.60 -10.96
C PHE A 276 18.96 9.12 -12.00
N LYS A 277 19.41 10.37 -11.82
CA LYS A 277 20.49 10.95 -12.62
C LYS A 277 21.74 10.08 -12.51
N ASP A 278 22.35 9.80 -13.65
CA ASP A 278 23.52 8.92 -13.78
C ASP A 278 23.33 7.49 -13.23
N GLY A 279 22.09 7.07 -12.95
CA GLY A 279 21.82 5.77 -12.31
C GLY A 279 22.09 5.72 -10.81
N ASP A 280 22.30 6.86 -10.15
CA ASP A 280 22.82 6.92 -8.78
C ASP A 280 21.71 7.12 -7.73
N ALA A 281 21.15 6.00 -7.28
CA ALA A 281 20.15 5.99 -6.21
C ALA A 281 20.71 6.41 -4.83
N GLU A 282 22.03 6.40 -4.63
CA GLU A 282 22.66 6.78 -3.36
C GLU A 282 22.66 8.31 -3.17
N LYS A 283 22.94 9.06 -4.25
CA LYS A 283 22.81 10.53 -4.24
C LYS A 283 21.36 10.99 -4.12
N GLY A 284 20.41 10.17 -4.57
CA GLY A 284 18.98 10.47 -4.50
C GLY A 284 18.53 11.60 -5.42
N GLU A 285 19.28 11.87 -6.50
CA GLU A 285 18.88 12.89 -7.49
C GLU A 285 17.98 12.25 -8.55
N LEU A 286 16.68 12.51 -8.47
CA LEU A 286 15.71 12.00 -9.45
C LEU A 286 15.89 12.66 -10.82
N ASP A 287 15.69 11.87 -11.87
CA ASP A 287 15.63 12.36 -13.25
C ASP A 287 14.21 12.83 -13.58
N GLU A 288 14.02 14.14 -13.56
CA GLU A 288 12.71 14.77 -13.76
C GLU A 288 12.11 14.49 -15.14
N GLU A 289 12.93 14.36 -16.18
CA GLU A 289 12.46 14.06 -17.54
C GLU A 289 11.91 12.64 -17.62
N VAL A 290 12.62 11.69 -16.99
CA VAL A 290 12.17 10.29 -16.88
C VAL A 290 10.88 10.20 -16.08
N LEU A 291 10.82 10.84 -14.90
CA LEU A 291 9.62 10.83 -14.06
C LEU A 291 8.42 11.42 -14.80
N ALA A 292 8.60 12.55 -15.48
CA ALA A 292 7.54 13.19 -16.26
C ALA A 292 7.06 12.31 -17.42
N ARG A 293 7.98 11.62 -18.11
CA ARG A 293 7.65 10.70 -19.21
C ARG A 293 6.83 9.51 -18.73
N GLU A 294 7.19 8.91 -17.60
CA GLU A 294 6.49 7.74 -17.05
C GLU A 294 5.28 8.10 -16.17
N GLY A 295 5.05 9.40 -15.92
CA GLY A 295 3.98 9.90 -15.06
C GLY A 295 4.17 9.52 -13.58
N ILE A 296 5.41 9.47 -13.11
CA ILE A 296 5.77 9.21 -11.71
C ILE A 296 5.90 10.54 -10.98
N LEU A 297 5.17 10.66 -9.88
CA LEU A 297 5.05 11.85 -9.04
C LEU A 297 5.91 11.68 -7.78
N ALA A 298 6.76 12.66 -7.51
CA ALA A 298 7.64 12.71 -6.34
C ALA A 298 7.76 14.14 -5.82
N GLN A 299 8.25 14.32 -4.60
CA GLN A 299 8.50 15.64 -3.99
C GLN A 299 9.79 16.28 -4.55
N LEU A 300 9.76 16.66 -5.84
CA LEU A 300 10.91 17.24 -6.55
C LEU A 300 11.41 18.52 -5.86
N GLY A 301 12.74 18.71 -5.86
CA GLY A 301 13.39 19.88 -5.25
C GLY A 301 13.38 19.93 -3.71
N LYS A 302 12.74 18.98 -3.02
CA LYS A 302 12.72 18.90 -1.55
C LYS A 302 13.90 18.13 -0.95
N GLY A 303 14.62 17.37 -1.78
CA GLY A 303 15.69 16.48 -1.34
C GLY A 303 15.18 15.14 -0.80
N MET A 304 16.07 14.35 -0.23
CA MET A 304 15.74 13.09 0.45
C MET A 304 15.18 13.34 1.85
N ASP A 305 14.51 12.33 2.42
CA ASP A 305 14.17 12.27 3.84
C ASP A 305 13.22 13.36 4.34
N VAL A 306 12.39 13.89 3.44
CA VAL A 306 11.32 14.85 3.74
C VAL A 306 10.51 14.44 4.98
N ASP A 307 10.06 15.44 5.74
CA ASP A 307 9.21 15.20 6.90
C ASP A 307 7.96 14.41 6.50
N PHE A 308 7.59 13.43 7.32
CA PHE A 308 6.51 12.53 6.95
C PHE A 308 5.15 13.24 6.93
N GLY A 309 4.95 14.27 7.76
CA GLY A 309 3.76 15.12 7.71
C GLY A 309 3.67 15.87 6.37
N GLU A 310 4.78 16.45 5.91
CA GLU A 310 4.87 17.10 4.60
C GLU A 310 4.64 16.09 3.45
N THR A 311 5.16 14.86 3.55
CA THR A 311 4.89 13.79 2.58
C THR A 311 3.42 13.39 2.54
N LEU A 312 2.76 13.29 3.70
CA LEU A 312 1.34 12.96 3.76
C LEU A 312 0.47 14.08 3.17
N GLU A 313 0.77 15.34 3.50
CA GLU A 313 0.08 16.50 2.93
C GLU A 313 0.22 16.51 1.40
N TRP A 314 1.45 16.37 0.90
CA TRP A 314 1.72 16.27 -0.53
C TRP A 314 0.94 15.14 -1.21
N ALA A 315 0.90 13.95 -0.61
CA ALA A 315 0.19 12.80 -1.18
C ALA A 315 -1.33 13.02 -1.23
N VAL A 316 -1.91 13.63 -0.19
CA VAL A 316 -3.34 13.96 -0.15
C VAL A 316 -3.70 14.95 -1.26
N GLU A 317 -2.93 16.03 -1.39
CA GLU A 317 -3.16 17.05 -2.42
C GLU A 317 -2.99 16.47 -3.83
N THR A 318 -1.90 15.74 -4.05
CA THR A 318 -1.61 15.09 -5.34
C THR A 318 -2.72 14.13 -5.75
N ILE A 319 -3.23 13.30 -4.82
CA ILE A 319 -4.32 12.36 -5.14
C ILE A 319 -5.61 13.10 -5.47
N MET A 320 -5.97 14.17 -4.74
CA MET A 320 -7.16 14.96 -5.03
C MET A 320 -7.09 15.58 -6.44
N GLU A 321 -5.98 16.21 -6.77
CA GLU A 321 -5.74 16.83 -8.09
C GLU A 321 -5.80 15.80 -9.22
N GLU A 322 -5.09 14.68 -9.07
CA GLU A 322 -5.04 13.64 -10.09
C GLU A 322 -6.39 12.92 -10.24
N LEU A 323 -7.16 12.74 -9.16
CA LEU A 323 -8.51 12.19 -9.25
C LEU A 323 -9.43 13.13 -10.05
N GLU A 324 -9.38 14.44 -9.80
CA GLU A 324 -10.14 15.40 -10.62
C GLU A 324 -9.70 15.36 -12.08
N ARG A 325 -8.39 15.35 -12.34
CA ARG A 325 -7.83 15.31 -13.69
C ARG A 325 -8.28 14.05 -14.44
N ILE A 326 -8.11 12.89 -13.83
CA ILE A 326 -8.35 11.59 -14.47
C ILE A 326 -9.85 11.35 -14.62
N VAL A 327 -10.66 11.59 -13.58
CA VAL A 327 -12.09 11.23 -13.55
C VAL A 327 -12.97 12.25 -14.27
N LEU A 328 -12.62 13.54 -14.20
CA LEU A 328 -13.44 14.62 -14.74
C LEU A 328 -12.87 15.21 -16.05
N GLY A 329 -11.71 14.72 -16.51
CA GLY A 329 -11.12 15.12 -17.79
C GLY A 329 -10.41 16.48 -17.76
N GLY A 330 -9.79 16.85 -16.63
CA GLY A 330 -8.97 18.06 -16.55
C GLY A 330 -7.75 18.01 -17.50
N GLU A 331 -7.44 19.11 -18.17
CA GLU A 331 -6.20 19.24 -18.96
C GLU A 331 -4.98 19.32 -18.02
N LYS A 332 -3.82 18.81 -18.46
CA LYS A 332 -2.54 19.08 -17.80
C LYS A 332 -2.24 20.58 -18.00
N GLU A 333 -2.23 21.36 -16.92
CA GLU A 333 -1.55 22.67 -16.92
C GLU A 333 -0.04 22.49 -17.14
#